data_AF-A0A8D5ZME7-F1
#
_entry.id   AF-A0A8D5ZME7-F1
#
_cell.length_a   1.000
_cell.length_b   1.000
_cell.length_c   1.000
_cell.angle_alpha   90.00
_cell.angle_beta   90.00
_cell.angle_gamma   90.00
#
_symmetry.space_group_name_H-M   'P 1'
#
loop_
_entity.id
_entity.type
_entity.pdbx_description
1 polymer ?
#
loop_
_entity_poly.entity_id
_entity_poly.type
_entity_poly.pdbx_seq_one_letter_code
_entity_poly.pdbx_strand_id
1 'polypeptide(L)'
;MLKKKDTPYLVGKRSKAWQKVIAYKDVEVVITGYRKGEFGWLIGIEDDSDIRPVGILELGVGPAERRALYDVSSLIKITDNEQFVYLEPRLMSAV
;
A
#
# COMPACT_ATOMS: atom_id res chain seq x y z
N MET A 1 4.38 -18.43 -14.57
CA MET A 1 5.38 -19.30 -13.93
C MET A 1 6.33 -19.78 -15.00
N LEU A 2 7.64 -19.62 -14.83
CA LEU A 2 8.64 -20.03 -15.82
C LEU A 2 9.35 -21.28 -15.33
N LYS A 3 9.36 -22.33 -16.15
CA LYS A 3 10.05 -23.60 -15.87
C LYS A 3 11.04 -23.89 -17.00
N LYS A 4 12.30 -24.14 -16.66
CA LYS A 4 13.30 -24.57 -17.66
C LYS A 4 13.04 -26.03 -18.06
N LYS A 5 12.87 -26.27 -19.36
CA LYS A 5 12.48 -27.58 -19.92
C LYS A 5 13.43 -28.72 -19.54
N ASP A 6 14.74 -28.47 -19.58
CA ASP A 6 15.78 -29.48 -19.40
C ASP A 6 16.23 -29.68 -17.94
N THR A 7 15.41 -29.31 -16.95
CA THR A 7 15.80 -29.42 -15.53
C THR A 7 15.01 -30.49 -14.79
N PRO A 8 15.68 -31.42 -14.08
CA PRO A 8 15.01 -32.42 -13.28
C PRO A 8 14.27 -31.77 -12.11
N TYR A 9 13.21 -32.43 -11.66
CA TYR A 9 12.43 -31.98 -10.52
C TYR A 9 13.24 -32.16 -9.23
N LEU A 10 13.46 -31.08 -8.48
CA LEU A 10 14.16 -31.10 -7.21
C LEU A 10 13.15 -31.00 -6.06
N VAL A 11 12.84 -32.12 -5.41
CA VAL A 11 11.89 -32.17 -4.28
C VAL A 11 12.47 -31.42 -3.09
N GLY A 12 11.65 -30.56 -2.47
CA GLY A 12 12.01 -29.82 -1.25
C GLY A 12 13.05 -28.71 -1.43
N LYS A 13 13.44 -28.37 -2.66
CA LYS A 13 14.46 -27.34 -2.93
C LYS A 13 13.90 -26.19 -3.77
N ARG A 14 14.23 -24.95 -3.36
CA ARG A 14 13.96 -23.75 -4.15
C ARG A 14 14.93 -23.72 -5.35
N SER A 15 14.43 -24.12 -6.53
CA SER A 15 15.23 -24.18 -7.76
C SER A 15 15.13 -22.88 -8.57
N LYS A 16 16.26 -22.34 -9.04
CA LYS A 16 16.28 -21.22 -10.00
C LYS A 16 15.66 -21.56 -11.36
N ALA A 17 15.44 -22.85 -11.63
CA ALA A 17 14.78 -23.32 -12.84
C ALA A 17 13.25 -23.18 -12.77
N TRP A 18 12.69 -22.88 -11.61
CA TRP A 18 11.26 -22.69 -11.36
C TRP A 18 11.06 -21.29 -10.79
N GLN A 19 10.78 -20.32 -11.67
CA GLN A 19 10.67 -18.91 -11.29
C GLN A 19 9.21 -18.48 -11.25
N LYS A 20 8.81 -17.97 -10.08
CA LYS A 20 7.56 -17.22 -9.91
C LYS A 20 7.84 -15.78 -10.28
N VAL A 21 7.30 -15.35 -11.42
CA VAL A 21 7.30 -13.95 -11.84
C VAL A 21 5.93 -13.38 -11.49
N ILE A 22 5.91 -12.30 -10.71
CA ILE A 22 4.70 -11.57 -10.33
C ILE A 22 4.81 -10.21 -11.01
N ALA A 23 3.80 -9.85 -11.80
CA ALA A 23 3.69 -8.52 -12.38
C ALA A 23 3.00 -7.63 -11.34
N TYR A 24 3.78 -6.75 -10.70
CA TYR A 24 3.24 -5.67 -9.87
C TYR A 24 2.79 -4.53 -10.79
N LYS A 25 1.70 -3.86 -10.40
CA LYS A 25 1.22 -2.66 -11.07
C LYS A 25 1.17 -1.55 -10.04
N ASP A 26 1.73 -0.42 -10.42
CA ASP A 26 1.77 0.76 -9.57
C ASP A 26 0.55 1.61 -9.88
N VAL A 27 -0.03 2.19 -8.84
CA VAL A 27 -1.26 3.00 -8.94
C VAL A 27 -1.10 4.22 -8.06
N GLU A 28 -1.52 5.36 -8.58
CA GLU A 28 -1.57 6.61 -7.81
C GLU A 28 -2.82 6.59 -6.92
N VAL A 29 -2.62 6.86 -5.63
CA VAL A 29 -3.68 6.83 -4.63
C VAL A 29 -3.61 8.05 -3.73
N VAL A 30 -4.75 8.50 -3.23
CA VAL A 30 -4.84 9.57 -2.24
C VAL A 30 -5.00 8.97 -0.86
N ILE A 31 -4.33 9.57 0.13
CA ILE A 31 -4.52 9.18 1.54
C ILE A 31 -5.65 10.03 2.12
N THR A 32 -6.71 9.37 2.57
CA THR A 32 -7.88 10.01 3.17
C THR A 32 -7.89 9.92 4.70
N GLY A 33 -6.95 9.16 5.28
CA GLY A 33 -6.86 8.98 6.72
C GLY A 33 -5.93 7.87 7.17
N TYR A 34 -5.91 7.60 8.46
CA TYR A 34 -5.17 6.48 9.05
C TYR A 34 -5.87 5.92 10.31
N ARG A 35 -5.55 4.67 10.63
CA ARG A 35 -6.05 3.95 11.81
C ARG A 35 -5.23 4.30 13.05
N LYS A 36 -5.90 4.50 14.20
CA LYS A 36 -5.23 4.92 15.46
C LYS A 36 -4.50 3.81 16.21
N GLY A 37 -4.99 2.57 16.09
CA GLY A 37 -4.46 1.42 16.82
C GLY A 37 -3.31 0.75 16.09
N GLU A 38 -3.64 -0.07 15.10
CA GLU A 38 -2.66 -0.72 14.23
C GLU A 38 -2.36 0.15 13.01
N PHE A 39 -1.18 -0.04 12.42
CA PHE A 39 -0.80 0.67 11.21
C PHE A 39 -1.75 0.32 10.05
N GLY A 40 -2.39 1.34 9.50
CA GLY A 40 -3.22 1.22 8.30
C GLY A 40 -3.60 2.60 7.78
N TRP A 41 -3.26 2.88 6.53
CA TRP A 41 -3.64 4.13 5.85
C TRP A 41 -4.90 3.91 5.02
N LEU A 42 -5.88 4.79 5.17
CA LEU A 42 -7.06 4.81 4.32
C LEU A 42 -6.65 5.40 2.97
N ILE A 43 -6.80 4.59 1.92
CA ILE A 43 -6.45 4.99 0.55
C ILE A 43 -7.71 5.06 -0.32
N GLY A 44 -7.71 6.03 -1.22
CA GLY A 44 -8.71 6.19 -2.27
C GLY A 44 -8.07 6.45 -3.62
N ILE A 45 -8.85 6.28 -4.68
CA ILE A 45 -8.49 6.76 -6.02
C ILE A 45 -9.34 7.99 -6.28
N GLU A 46 -8.69 9.06 -6.70
CA GLU A 46 -9.36 10.29 -7.16
C GLU A 46 -9.87 10.07 -8.59
N ASP A 47 -11.17 10.26 -8.80
CA ASP A 47 -11.86 10.06 -10.08
C ASP A 47 -12.68 11.31 -10.39
N ASP A 48 -12.23 12.12 -11.37
CA ASP A 48 -12.78 13.39 -11.89
C ASP A 48 -13.23 14.48 -10.87
N SER A 49 -14.01 14.13 -9.86
CA SER A 49 -14.50 15.04 -8.81
C SER A 49 -14.77 14.34 -7.45
N ASP A 50 -14.65 13.02 -7.37
CA ASP A 50 -14.93 12.24 -6.16
C ASP A 50 -13.76 11.30 -5.82
N ILE A 51 -13.57 11.07 -4.52
CA ILE A 51 -12.56 10.13 -4.02
C ILE A 51 -13.25 8.82 -3.70
N ARG A 52 -12.96 7.79 -4.49
CA ARG A 52 -13.47 6.43 -4.24
C ARG A 52 -12.57 5.73 -3.22
N PRO A 53 -13.08 5.31 -2.05
CA PRO A 53 -12.27 4.55 -1.09
C PRO A 53 -11.96 3.18 -1.67
N VAL A 54 -10.67 2.82 -1.73
CA VAL A 54 -10.19 1.57 -2.34
C VAL A 54 -9.82 0.54 -1.29
N GLY A 55 -9.33 0.98 -0.13
CA GLY A 55 -9.02 0.08 0.96
C GLY A 55 -8.08 0.67 2.00
N ILE A 56 -7.41 -0.23 2.72
CA ILE A 56 -6.45 0.11 3.78
C ILE A 56 -5.08 -0.42 3.37
N LEU A 57 -4.08 0.45 3.38
CA LEU A 57 -2.69 0.10 3.14
C LEU A 57 -2.01 -0.25 4.47
N GLU A 58 -1.77 -1.54 4.70
CA GLU A 58 -1.17 -2.07 5.94
C GLU A 58 0.31 -2.47 5.77
N LEU A 59 0.76 -2.69 4.52
CA LEU A 59 2.09 -3.19 4.19
C LEU A 59 2.70 -2.36 3.05
N GLY A 60 4.02 -2.46 2.88
CA GLY A 60 4.74 -1.78 1.78
C GLY A 60 5.18 -0.34 2.08
N VAL A 61 4.77 0.24 3.22
CA VAL A 61 5.20 1.58 3.63
C VAL A 61 6.41 1.50 4.56
N GLY A 62 7.51 2.12 4.15
CA GLY A 62 8.74 2.22 4.94
C GLY A 62 8.61 3.14 6.17
N PRO A 63 9.57 3.06 7.12
CA PRO A 63 9.52 3.84 8.36
C PRO A 63 9.67 5.36 8.12
N ALA A 64 10.35 5.77 7.05
CA ALA A 64 10.54 7.19 6.71
C ALA A 64 9.23 7.83 6.24
N GLU A 65 8.51 7.15 5.35
CA GLU A 65 7.22 7.58 4.81
C GLU A 65 6.15 7.61 5.91
N ARG A 66 6.19 6.63 6.82
CA ARG A 66 5.34 6.63 8.01
C ARG A 66 5.54 7.90 8.82
N ARG A 67 6.79 8.22 9.15
CA ARG A 67 7.12 9.39 9.97
C ARG A 67 6.70 10.70 9.30
N ALA A 68 6.98 10.83 8.00
CA ALA A 68 6.57 12.00 7.23
C ALA A 68 5.05 12.22 7.29
N LEU A 69 4.25 11.15 7.17
CA LEU A 69 2.80 11.27 7.30
C LEU A 69 2.37 11.65 8.72
N TYR A 70 2.95 11.04 9.76
CA TYR A 70 2.61 11.39 11.14
C TYR A 70 2.96 12.85 11.47
N ASP A 71 4.10 13.34 11.00
CA ASP A 71 4.52 14.73 11.22
C ASP A 71 3.55 15.74 10.58
N VAL A 72 3.07 15.44 9.36
CA VAL A 72 2.12 16.31 8.63
C VAL A 72 0.68 16.09 9.10
N SER A 73 0.33 14.90 9.60
CA SER A 73 -1.06 14.51 9.90
C SER A 73 -1.75 15.44 10.89
N SER A 74 -1.00 16.00 11.85
CA SER A 74 -1.54 16.95 12.83
C SER A 74 -2.03 18.27 12.19
N LEU A 75 -1.45 18.65 11.05
CA LEU A 75 -1.80 19.88 10.33
C LEU A 75 -2.97 19.70 9.37
N ILE A 76 -3.11 18.50 8.80
CA ILE A 76 -4.12 18.17 7.78
C ILE A 76 -5.30 17.35 8.34
N LYS A 77 -5.40 17.26 9.67
CA LYS A 77 -6.47 16.51 10.33
C LYS A 77 -7.80 17.26 10.23
N ILE A 78 -8.79 16.62 9.62
CA ILE A 78 -10.15 17.17 9.53
C ILE A 78 -10.96 16.75 10.75
N THR A 79 -11.06 15.44 10.98
CA THR A 79 -11.89 14.87 12.02
C THR A 79 -11.35 13.51 12.44
N ASP A 80 -11.76 13.04 13.61
CA ASP A 80 -11.42 11.71 14.08
C ASP A 80 -12.61 11.02 14.71
N ASN A 81 -12.60 9.70 14.57
CA ASN A 81 -13.51 8.78 15.23
C ASN A 81 -12.70 7.90 16.19
N GLU A 82 -13.35 7.02 16.94
CA GLU A 82 -12.69 6.14 17.92
C GLU A 82 -11.58 5.28 17.29
N GLN A 83 -11.77 4.85 16.03
CA GLN A 83 -10.86 3.93 15.35
C GLN A 83 -10.01 4.56 14.24
N PHE A 84 -10.47 5.68 13.66
CA PHE A 84 -9.89 6.28 12.45
C PHE A 84 -9.70 7.79 12.59
N VAL A 85 -8.64 8.31 11.98
CA VAL A 85 -8.41 9.74 11.79
C VAL A 85 -8.57 10.04 10.30
N TYR A 86 -9.43 10.99 9.98
CA TYR A 86 -9.66 11.45 8.62
C TYR A 86 -8.81 12.69 8.34
N LEU A 87 -8.09 12.65 7.22
CA LEU A 87 -7.17 13.69 6.79
C LEU A 87 -7.67 14.35 5.50
N GLU A 88 -7.22 15.57 5.25
CA GLU A 88 -7.38 16.17 3.92
C GLU A 88 -6.70 15.31 2.86
N PRO A 89 -7.40 14.99 1.77
CA PRO A 89 -6.87 14.13 0.72
C PRO A 89 -5.65 14.80 0.07
N ARG A 90 -4.51 14.10 0.15
CA ARG A 90 -3.26 14.48 -0.50
C ARG A 90 -2.80 13.32 -1.38
N LEU A 91 -2.41 13.65 -2.62
CA LEU A 91 -1.89 12.70 -3.61
C LEU A 91 -0.59 12.04 -3.13
N MET A 92 -0.53 10.71 -3.25
CA MET A 92 0.68 9.94 -3.04
C MET A 92 0.83 8.89 -4.15
N SER A 93 2.02 8.83 -4.76
CA SER A 93 2.36 7.76 -5.67
C SER A 93 2.83 6.55 -4.86
N ALA A 94 2.18 5.40 -5.01
CA ALA A 94 2.64 4.14 -4.42
C ALA A 94 3.66 3.48 -5.35
N VAL A 95 4.85 3.16 -4.80
CA VAL A 95 6.01 2.55 -5.49
C VAL A 95 5.95 1.03 -5.45
#